data_AF-A0A4R4WA17-F1
#
_entry.id   AF-A0A4R4WA17-F1
#
_cell.length_a   1.000
_cell.length_b   1.000
_cell.length_c   1.000
_cell.angle_alpha   90.00
_cell.angle_beta   90.00
_cell.angle_gamma   90.00
#
_symmetry.space_group_name_H-M   'P 1'
#
loop_
_entity.id
_entity.type
_entity.pdbx_description
1 polymer ?
#
loop_
_entity_poly.entity_id
_entity_poly.type
_entity_poly.pdbx_seq_one_letter_code
_entity_poly.pdbx_strand_id
1 'polypeptide(L)'
;MALPEPVIQRGIAIAGENPMIILYRPGSDDIVVLVSMWTARYSPVGAGRALLVWADRTASGLGSEAPAGMYADNPELARYVWENFYRDYDTIRGRGIETGPVVPARFTEVSGGDRFHRITCVSATTTIELEWRDVLDTFQVMTRLTGFETSAIGRPCAGAEVRVNGVAARGEVHQPEGWFGSSAALAFAETWREI
;
A
#
# COMPACT_ATOMS: atom_id res chain seq x y z
N MET A 1 -23.14 -39.25 -6.52
CA MET A 1 -22.84 -37.82 -6.66
C MET A 1 -22.38 -37.35 -5.29
N ALA A 2 -21.14 -36.90 -5.12
CA ALA A 2 -20.69 -36.38 -3.83
C ALA A 2 -21.51 -35.11 -3.51
N LEU A 3 -21.93 -34.96 -2.26
CA LEU A 3 -22.55 -33.70 -1.84
C LEU A 3 -21.50 -32.58 -2.04
N PRO A 4 -21.88 -31.43 -2.59
CA PRO A 4 -20.96 -30.29 -2.67
C PRO A 4 -20.47 -29.95 -1.26
N GLU A 5 -19.23 -29.46 -1.18
CA GLU A 5 -18.71 -28.96 0.09
C GLU A 5 -19.69 -27.93 0.68
N PRO A 6 -19.85 -27.90 2.02
CA PRO A 6 -20.76 -26.98 2.67
C PRO A 6 -20.39 -25.53 2.31
N VAL A 7 -21.40 -24.73 1.98
CA VAL A 7 -21.21 -23.29 1.76
C VAL A 7 -20.90 -22.63 3.10
N ILE A 8 -19.70 -22.08 3.24
CA ILE A 8 -19.26 -21.35 4.43
C ILE A 8 -19.37 -19.84 4.15
N GLN A 9 -20.09 -19.11 5.01
CA GLN A 9 -20.21 -17.66 4.95
C GLN A 9 -19.39 -17.02 6.07
N ARG A 10 -18.63 -15.97 5.77
CA ARG A 10 -17.84 -15.20 6.75
C ARG A 10 -17.98 -13.71 6.51
N GLY A 11 -17.86 -12.92 7.58
CA GLY A 11 -17.80 -11.46 7.49
C GLY A 11 -16.53 -10.99 6.79
N ILE A 12 -16.62 -9.85 6.12
CA ILE A 12 -15.51 -9.16 5.47
C ILE A 12 -15.32 -7.81 6.16
N ALA A 13 -14.07 -7.49 6.50
CA ALA A 13 -13.70 -6.20 7.06
C ALA A 13 -13.46 -5.17 5.94
N ILE A 14 -12.65 -5.53 4.95
CA ILE A 14 -12.35 -4.70 3.78
C ILE A 14 -12.04 -5.60 2.57
N ALA A 15 -12.40 -5.13 1.38
CA ALA A 15 -12.03 -5.79 0.13
C ALA A 15 -11.70 -4.78 -0.98
N GLY A 16 -10.66 -5.04 -1.75
CA GLY A 16 -10.18 -4.13 -2.79
C GLY A 16 -8.77 -4.44 -3.27
N GLU A 17 -7.95 -3.40 -3.41
CA GLU A 17 -6.52 -3.50 -3.78
C GLU A 17 -5.65 -2.85 -2.69
N ASN A 18 -4.45 -3.38 -2.47
CA ASN A 18 -3.44 -2.82 -1.55
C ASN A 18 -2.00 -2.87 -2.11
N PRO A 19 -1.69 -2.17 -3.21
CA PRO A 19 -0.30 -2.01 -3.63
C PRO A 19 0.56 -1.34 -2.55
N MET A 20 1.78 -1.85 -2.38
CA MET A 20 2.74 -1.32 -1.41
C MET A 20 4.11 -1.08 -2.03
N ILE A 21 4.82 -0.07 -1.53
CA ILE A 21 6.23 0.18 -1.83
C ILE A 21 6.94 0.46 -0.52
N ILE A 22 8.01 -0.27 -0.25
CA ILE A 22 9.01 0.06 0.76
C ILE A 22 10.34 0.22 0.02
N LEU A 23 10.92 1.41 0.11
CA LEU A 23 12.27 1.68 -0.39
C LEU A 23 13.24 1.73 0.77
N TYR A 24 14.41 1.16 0.54
CA TYR A 24 15.52 1.11 1.50
C TYR A 24 16.66 2.00 1.04
N ARG A 25 17.46 2.48 1.99
CA ARG A 25 18.71 3.15 1.66
C ARG A 25 19.61 2.15 0.93
N PRO A 26 20.29 2.55 -0.16
CA PRO A 26 21.16 1.65 -0.89
C PRO A 26 22.21 0.98 0.00
N GLY A 27 22.24 -0.36 -0.03
CA GLY A 27 23.18 -1.16 0.75
C GLY A 27 22.91 -1.20 2.26
N SER A 28 21.72 -0.84 2.73
CA SER A 28 21.30 -1.06 4.12
C SER A 28 19.82 -1.46 4.23
N ASP A 29 19.42 -1.93 5.41
CA ASP A 29 18.03 -2.27 5.73
C ASP A 29 17.25 -1.06 6.29
N ASP A 30 17.79 0.15 6.15
CA ASP A 30 17.12 1.37 6.61
C ASP A 30 16.01 1.75 5.65
N ILE A 31 14.75 1.68 6.09
CA ILE A 31 13.60 2.15 5.31
C ILE A 31 13.69 3.67 5.15
N VAL A 32 13.62 4.14 3.90
CA VAL A 32 13.63 5.57 3.54
C VAL A 32 12.30 6.04 2.95
N VAL A 33 11.48 5.13 2.41
CA VAL A 33 10.10 5.41 1.98
C VAL A 33 9.22 4.21 2.31
N LEU A 34 8.00 4.49 2.78
CA LEU A 34 6.94 3.52 2.99
C LEU A 34 5.65 4.06 2.38
N VAL A 35 5.01 3.25 1.54
CA VAL A 35 3.75 3.52 0.87
C VAL A 35 2.84 2.32 1.01
N SER A 36 1.60 2.56 1.40
CA SER A 36 0.49 1.63 1.23
C SER A 36 -0.68 2.36 0.57
N MET A 37 -1.12 1.86 -0.58
CA MET A 37 -2.19 2.42 -1.37
C MET A 37 -3.40 1.50 -1.32
N TRP A 38 -4.48 1.96 -0.73
CA TRP A 38 -5.74 1.23 -0.65
C TRP A 38 -6.71 1.71 -1.71
N THR A 39 -7.27 0.78 -2.46
CA THR A 39 -8.48 1.01 -3.27
C THR A 39 -9.55 0.06 -2.79
N ALA A 40 -10.38 0.50 -1.85
CA ALA A 40 -11.45 -0.31 -1.29
C ALA A 40 -12.68 -0.30 -2.20
N ARG A 41 -13.12 -1.48 -2.63
CA ARG A 41 -14.44 -1.69 -3.26
C ARG A 41 -15.52 -1.93 -2.23
N TYR A 42 -15.15 -2.50 -1.09
CA TYR A 42 -16.02 -2.66 0.06
C TYR A 42 -15.28 -2.33 1.35
N SER A 43 -15.92 -1.54 2.20
CA SER A 43 -15.60 -1.36 3.62
C SER A 43 -16.87 -0.90 4.35
N PRO A 44 -16.96 -1.02 5.69
CA PRO A 44 -18.10 -0.52 6.45
C PRO A 44 -18.27 1.00 6.40
N VAL A 45 -17.21 1.74 6.04
CA VAL A 45 -17.19 3.21 5.89
C VAL A 45 -17.25 3.65 4.42
N GLY A 46 -17.72 2.75 3.54
CA GLY A 46 -17.89 2.99 2.11
C GLY A 46 -16.66 2.66 1.26
N ALA A 47 -16.82 2.76 -0.05
CA ALA A 47 -15.75 2.58 -1.02
C ALA A 47 -14.89 3.84 -1.14
N GLY A 48 -13.69 3.71 -1.70
CA GLY A 48 -12.81 4.84 -1.95
C GLY A 48 -11.34 4.44 -2.00
N ARG A 49 -10.48 5.45 -1.86
CA ARG A 49 -9.03 5.33 -1.92
C ARG A 49 -8.35 6.06 -0.78
N ALA A 50 -7.30 5.43 -0.26
CA ALA A 50 -6.46 6.00 0.78
C ALA A 50 -4.98 5.65 0.53
N LEU A 51 -4.13 6.65 0.49
CA LEU A 51 -2.68 6.52 0.45
C LEU A 51 -2.12 6.86 1.83
N LEU A 52 -1.49 5.88 2.47
CA LEU A 52 -0.67 6.07 3.67
C LEU A 52 0.78 6.15 3.21
N VAL A 53 1.46 7.25 3.52
CA VAL A 53 2.83 7.48 3.06
C VAL A 53 3.70 8.10 4.14
N TRP A 54 4.93 7.60 4.22
CA TRP A 54 6.01 8.22 4.96
C TRP A 54 7.30 8.18 4.12
N ALA A 55 8.05 9.28 4.14
CA ALA A 55 9.40 9.33 3.60
C ALA A 55 10.35 10.00 4.59
N ASP A 56 11.56 9.47 4.72
CA ASP A 56 12.60 10.11 5.51
C ASP A 56 13.02 11.43 4.87
N ARG A 57 13.01 12.53 5.62
CA ARG A 57 13.29 13.88 5.11
C ARG A 57 14.66 14.00 4.41
N THR A 58 15.67 13.31 4.93
CA THR A 58 17.06 13.45 4.48
C THR A 58 17.46 12.29 3.58
N ALA A 59 17.25 11.06 4.04
CA ALA A 59 17.70 9.85 3.38
C ALA A 59 16.95 9.55 2.08
N SER A 60 15.68 9.95 1.97
CA SER A 60 14.94 9.87 0.70
C SER A 60 15.38 10.93 -0.31
N GLY A 61 16.13 11.96 0.11
CA GLY A 61 16.50 13.08 -0.75
C GLY A 61 15.34 14.03 -1.11
N LEU A 62 14.14 13.85 -0.55
CA LEU A 62 12.98 14.71 -0.80
C LEU A 62 13.01 16.03 -0.01
N GLY A 63 13.79 16.12 1.06
CA GLY A 63 13.93 17.34 1.85
C GLY A 63 12.59 17.79 2.44
N SER A 64 12.24 19.08 2.28
CA SER A 64 10.97 19.62 2.76
C SER A 64 9.72 19.00 2.12
N GLU A 65 9.88 18.36 0.96
CA GLU A 65 8.78 17.72 0.23
C GLU A 65 8.46 16.32 0.75
N ALA A 66 9.27 15.76 1.66
CA ALA A 66 9.08 14.41 2.19
C ALA A 66 7.70 14.28 2.88
N PRO A 67 6.77 13.47 2.35
CA PRO A 67 5.44 13.35 2.91
C PRO A 67 5.45 12.43 4.13
N ALA A 68 4.65 12.79 5.13
CA ALA A 68 4.27 11.92 6.24
C ALA A 68 2.79 12.17 6.53
N GLY A 69 1.91 11.27 6.09
CA GLY A 69 0.47 11.49 6.25
C GLY A 69 -0.41 10.56 5.43
N MET A 70 -1.71 10.82 5.53
CA MET A 70 -2.77 10.11 4.82
C MET A 70 -3.41 11.02 3.77
N TYR A 71 -3.58 10.52 2.55
CA TYR A 71 -4.24 11.21 1.45
C TYR A 71 -5.41 10.36 0.97
N ALA A 72 -6.61 10.95 0.81
CA ALA A 72 -7.79 10.15 0.47
C ALA A 72 -8.88 10.93 -0.26
N ASP A 73 -9.65 10.22 -1.09
CA ASP A 73 -10.94 10.70 -1.59
C ASP A 73 -12.10 10.36 -0.64
N ASN A 74 -11.91 9.34 0.20
CA ASN A 74 -12.75 8.96 1.32
C ASN A 74 -11.93 9.03 2.63
N PRO A 75 -12.07 10.11 3.41
CA PRO A 75 -11.28 10.29 4.63
C PRO A 75 -11.71 9.35 5.77
N GLU A 76 -12.91 8.79 5.76
CA GLU A 76 -13.34 7.78 6.73
C GLU A 76 -12.61 6.46 6.46
N LEU A 77 -12.45 6.08 5.19
CA LEU A 77 -11.67 4.90 4.79
C LEU A 77 -10.23 4.99 5.26
N ALA A 78 -9.54 6.13 5.07
CA ALA A 78 -8.16 6.28 5.51
C ALA A 78 -8.00 6.07 7.03
N ARG A 79 -8.92 6.63 7.83
CA ARG A 79 -8.93 6.43 9.29
C ARG A 79 -9.25 4.99 9.66
N TYR A 80 -10.23 4.39 9.00
CA TYR A 80 -10.57 2.98 9.21
C TYR A 80 -9.37 2.07 8.94
N VAL A 81 -8.67 2.30 7.82
CA VAL A 81 -7.46 1.54 7.48
C VAL A 81 -6.37 1.71 8.53
N TRP A 82 -6.12 2.96 8.96
CA TRP A 82 -5.14 3.23 10.01
C TRP A 82 -5.48 2.47 11.31
N GLU A 83 -6.68 2.66 11.85
CA GLU A 83 -7.08 2.13 13.15
C GLU A 83 -7.11 0.60 13.22
N ASN A 84 -7.46 -0.07 12.12
CA ASN A 84 -7.68 -1.52 12.11
C ASN A 84 -6.49 -2.34 11.60
N PHE A 85 -5.67 -1.78 10.70
CA PHE A 85 -4.61 -2.57 10.04
C PHE A 85 -3.20 -2.04 10.29
N TYR A 86 -3.03 -0.74 10.55
CA TYR A 86 -1.70 -0.12 10.61
C TYR A 86 -1.29 0.46 11.95
N ARG A 87 -2.24 0.81 12.82
CA ARG A 87 -1.95 1.40 14.14
C ARG A 87 -0.96 0.56 14.93
N ASP A 88 -1.12 -0.77 14.87
CA ASP A 88 -0.31 -1.74 15.61
C ASP A 88 0.75 -2.43 14.73
N TYR A 89 0.95 -1.95 13.49
CA TYR A 89 1.94 -2.50 12.56
C TYR A 89 3.30 -1.82 12.75
N ASP A 90 4.27 -2.53 13.32
CA ASP A 90 5.54 -1.95 13.78
C ASP A 90 6.35 -1.24 12.69
N THR A 91 6.23 -1.67 11.43
CA THR A 91 6.96 -1.03 10.32
C THR A 91 6.49 0.41 10.07
N ILE A 92 5.23 0.73 10.35
CA ILE A 92 4.62 2.05 10.06
C ILE A 92 4.37 2.89 11.31
N ARG A 93 4.10 2.25 12.46
CA ARG A 93 3.69 2.91 13.70
C ARG A 93 4.77 3.88 14.19
N GLY A 94 4.35 5.07 14.62
CA GLY A 94 5.25 6.09 15.19
C GLY A 94 6.07 6.88 14.16
N ARG A 95 5.79 6.73 12.86
CA ARG A 95 6.43 7.52 11.79
C ARG A 95 5.76 8.86 11.53
N GLY A 96 4.68 9.17 12.25
CA GLY A 96 4.00 10.46 12.19
C GLY A 96 2.89 10.57 11.13
N ILE A 97 2.57 9.48 10.43
CA ILE A 97 1.49 9.41 9.42
C ILE A 97 0.14 9.81 10.03
N GLU A 98 -0.07 9.44 11.29
CA GLU A 98 -1.28 9.63 12.08
C GLU A 98 -1.43 11.02 12.70
N THR A 99 -0.38 11.85 12.65
CA THR A 99 -0.32 13.10 13.43
C THR A 99 -1.11 14.25 12.78
N GLY A 100 -1.35 14.15 11.47
CA GLY A 100 -2.07 15.17 10.70
C GLY A 100 -3.50 14.76 10.34
N PRO A 101 -4.34 15.72 9.91
CA PRO A 101 -5.62 15.39 9.31
C PRO A 101 -5.42 14.62 7.99
N VAL A 102 -6.39 13.78 7.64
CA VAL A 102 -6.43 13.17 6.31
C VAL A 102 -6.54 14.27 5.25
N VAL A 103 -5.60 14.29 4.31
CA VAL A 103 -5.52 15.27 3.23
C VAL A 103 -6.47 14.85 2.10
N PRO A 104 -7.43 15.70 1.68
CA PRO A 104 -8.25 15.40 0.51
C PRO A 104 -7.40 15.27 -0.75
N ALA A 105 -7.59 14.17 -1.49
CA ALA A 105 -6.84 13.88 -2.70
C ALA A 105 -7.70 13.18 -3.76
N ARG A 106 -7.23 13.21 -5.01
CA ARG A 106 -7.79 12.48 -6.14
C ARG A 106 -6.75 11.52 -6.70
N PHE A 107 -7.22 10.42 -7.27
CA PHE A 107 -6.35 9.37 -7.76
C PHE A 107 -6.61 9.06 -9.23
N THR A 108 -5.55 8.91 -9.99
CA THR A 108 -5.57 8.33 -11.33
C THR A 108 -4.68 7.11 -11.37
N GLU A 109 -5.05 6.11 -12.17
CA GLU A 109 -4.31 4.87 -12.29
C GLU A 109 -4.14 4.51 -13.76
N VAL A 110 -2.96 4.00 -14.10
CA VAL A 110 -2.62 3.50 -15.43
C VAL A 110 -1.89 2.18 -15.27
N SER A 111 -2.39 1.13 -15.91
CA SER A 111 -1.71 -0.16 -16.00
C SER A 111 -1.19 -0.41 -17.42
N GLY A 112 0.06 -0.81 -17.51
CA GLY A 112 0.70 -1.28 -18.75
C GLY A 112 0.80 -2.80 -18.85
N GLY A 113 -0.06 -3.54 -18.13
CA GLY A 113 0.01 -5.00 -17.98
C GLY A 113 1.15 -5.40 -17.03
N ASP A 114 2.08 -6.21 -17.51
CA ASP A 114 3.20 -6.75 -16.72
C ASP A 114 4.42 -5.82 -16.71
N ARG A 115 4.40 -4.76 -17.53
CA ARG A 115 5.53 -3.83 -17.64
C ARG A 115 5.56 -2.84 -16.48
N PHE A 116 4.41 -2.24 -16.18
CA PHE A 116 4.30 -1.26 -15.11
C PHE A 116 2.86 -1.09 -14.62
N HIS A 117 2.76 -0.56 -13.42
CA HIS A 117 1.53 -0.05 -12.84
C HIS A 117 1.84 1.31 -12.20
N ARG A 118 1.02 2.33 -12.46
CA ARG A 118 1.22 3.68 -11.94
C ARG A 118 -0.03 4.21 -11.29
N ILE A 119 0.12 4.79 -10.10
CA ILE A 119 -0.93 5.52 -9.39
C ILE A 119 -0.42 6.92 -9.10
N THR A 120 -1.21 7.92 -9.45
CA THR A 120 -0.95 9.32 -9.12
C THR A 120 -1.99 9.82 -8.14
N CYS A 121 -1.53 10.33 -7.01
CA CYS A 121 -2.32 10.98 -5.97
C CYS A 121 -2.10 12.50 -6.04
N VAL A 122 -3.16 13.27 -6.23
CA VAL A 122 -3.10 14.74 -6.34
C VAL A 122 -3.93 15.37 -5.24
N SER A 123 -3.30 16.19 -4.41
CA SER A 123 -3.95 17.09 -3.44
C SER A 123 -3.85 18.54 -3.92
N ALA A 124 -4.26 19.50 -3.08
CA ALA A 124 -4.13 20.93 -3.38
C ALA A 124 -2.66 21.40 -3.52
N THR A 125 -1.72 20.77 -2.80
CA THR A 125 -0.32 21.23 -2.70
C THR A 125 0.69 20.18 -3.08
N THR A 126 0.27 18.93 -3.28
CA THR A 126 1.18 17.79 -3.40
C THR A 126 0.70 16.84 -4.48
N THR A 127 1.61 16.47 -5.36
CA THR A 127 1.44 15.35 -6.30
C THR A 127 2.39 14.23 -5.89
N ILE A 128 1.85 13.06 -5.61
CA ILE A 128 2.61 11.85 -5.28
C ILE A 128 2.37 10.84 -6.40
N GLU A 129 3.45 10.42 -7.07
CA GLU A 129 3.41 9.42 -8.12
C GLU A 129 4.08 8.15 -7.62
N LEU A 130 3.37 7.04 -7.77
CA LEU A 130 3.80 5.71 -7.38
C LEU A 130 3.90 4.88 -8.64
N GLU A 131 5.04 4.23 -8.84
CA GLU A 131 5.23 3.34 -9.98
C GLU A 131 5.85 2.02 -9.52
N TRP A 132 5.26 0.93 -9.98
CA TRP A 132 5.78 -0.42 -9.88
C TRP A 132 6.17 -0.87 -11.29
N ARG A 133 7.34 -1.51 -11.44
CA ARG A 133 7.88 -1.98 -12.72
C ARG A 133 8.49 -3.37 -12.58
N ASP A 134 8.69 -4.02 -13.72
CA ASP A 134 9.37 -5.31 -13.80
C ASP A 134 8.65 -6.34 -12.92
N VAL A 135 7.36 -6.55 -13.24
CA VAL A 135 6.48 -7.44 -12.47
C VAL A 135 6.98 -8.88 -12.60
N LEU A 136 7.11 -9.54 -11.46
CA LEU A 136 7.59 -10.91 -11.31
C LEU A 136 6.41 -11.89 -11.29
N ASP A 137 6.68 -13.15 -10.93
CA ASP A 137 5.68 -14.22 -10.92
C ASP A 137 4.47 -13.88 -10.04
N THR A 138 3.29 -14.08 -10.60
CA THR A 138 2.01 -13.81 -9.93
C THR A 138 1.54 -15.03 -9.16
N PHE A 139 1.09 -14.85 -7.93
CA PHE A 139 0.59 -15.92 -7.06
C PHE A 139 -0.56 -15.45 -6.18
N GLN A 140 -1.34 -16.39 -5.66
CA GLN A 140 -2.25 -16.10 -4.56
C GLN A 140 -1.51 -16.26 -3.24
N VAL A 141 -1.64 -15.27 -2.35
CA VAL A 141 -1.15 -15.34 -0.98
C VAL A 141 -2.33 -15.44 -0.02
N MET A 142 -2.15 -16.19 1.06
CA MET A 142 -3.03 -16.16 2.22
C MET A 142 -2.18 -15.97 3.47
N THR A 143 -2.52 -14.99 4.30
CA THR A 143 -1.76 -14.71 5.52
C THR A 143 -2.69 -14.49 6.71
N ARG A 144 -2.10 -14.46 7.91
CA ARG A 144 -2.78 -14.02 9.13
C ARG A 144 -1.99 -12.88 9.73
N LEU A 145 -2.56 -11.69 9.69
CA LEU A 145 -1.92 -10.45 10.11
C LEU A 145 -2.89 -9.66 10.99
N THR A 146 -2.38 -9.12 12.09
CA THR A 146 -3.12 -8.19 12.98
C THR A 146 -4.53 -8.68 13.40
N GLY A 147 -4.72 -9.99 13.57
CA GLY A 147 -6.03 -10.59 13.94
C GLY A 147 -6.97 -10.87 12.77
N PHE A 148 -6.52 -10.64 11.54
CA PHE A 148 -7.26 -10.90 10.31
C PHE A 148 -6.62 -12.06 9.54
N GLU A 149 -7.46 -12.80 8.82
CA GLU A 149 -7.01 -13.61 7.71
C GLU A 149 -7.16 -12.81 6.42
N THR A 150 -6.11 -12.80 5.61
CA THR A 150 -6.06 -12.03 4.37
C THR A 150 -5.79 -12.95 3.20
N SER A 151 -6.35 -12.61 2.04
CA SER A 151 -5.96 -13.22 0.76
C SER A 151 -5.84 -12.14 -0.29
N ALA A 152 -4.83 -12.25 -1.15
CA ALA A 152 -4.62 -11.37 -2.29
C ALA A 152 -3.98 -12.12 -3.45
N ILE A 153 -4.10 -11.58 -4.66
CA ILE A 153 -3.26 -11.89 -5.79
C ILE A 153 -2.01 -10.99 -5.71
N GLY A 154 -0.91 -11.58 -5.27
CA GLY A 154 0.39 -10.91 -5.17
C GLY A 154 1.09 -10.87 -6.51
N ARG A 155 1.58 -9.68 -6.88
CA ARG A 155 2.46 -9.46 -8.02
C ARG A 155 3.68 -8.65 -7.55
N PRO A 156 4.74 -9.31 -7.07
CA PRO A 156 5.96 -8.63 -6.68
C PRO A 156 6.61 -7.95 -7.89
N CYS A 157 7.35 -6.89 -7.63
CA CYS A 157 7.98 -6.06 -8.65
C CYS A 157 9.48 -5.93 -8.33
N ALA A 158 10.35 -6.07 -9.33
CA ALA A 158 11.78 -5.87 -9.11
C ALA A 158 12.17 -4.38 -8.99
N GLY A 159 11.32 -3.49 -9.50
CA GLY A 159 11.54 -2.05 -9.44
C GLY A 159 10.32 -1.30 -8.92
N ALA A 160 10.58 -0.20 -8.21
CA ALA A 160 9.58 0.78 -7.86
C ALA A 160 10.18 2.20 -7.86
N GLU A 161 9.33 3.21 -7.98
CA GLU A 161 9.70 4.61 -7.83
C GLU A 161 8.58 5.37 -7.12
N VAL A 162 8.96 6.28 -6.22
CA VAL A 162 8.05 7.23 -5.59
C VAL A 162 8.54 8.63 -5.93
N ARG A 163 7.69 9.45 -6.55
CA ARG A 163 7.97 10.88 -6.80
C ARG A 163 7.03 11.75 -5.98
N VAL A 164 7.56 12.85 -5.47
CA VAL A 164 6.78 13.89 -4.80
C VAL A 164 7.07 15.22 -5.48
N ASN A 165 6.04 15.85 -6.02
CA ASN A 165 6.15 17.09 -6.80
C ASN A 165 7.22 16.98 -7.92
N GLY A 166 7.26 15.82 -8.58
CA GLY A 166 8.20 15.49 -9.66
C GLY A 166 9.60 15.03 -9.20
N VAL A 167 9.94 15.19 -7.92
CA VAL A 167 11.23 14.77 -7.35
C VAL A 167 11.17 13.30 -6.96
N ALA A 168 12.04 12.48 -7.54
CA ALA A 168 12.15 11.06 -7.19
C ALA A 168 12.84 10.87 -5.84
N ALA A 169 12.23 10.05 -4.98
CA ALA A 169 12.86 9.58 -3.76
C ALA A 169 14.04 8.66 -4.08
N ARG A 170 15.10 8.79 -3.30
CA ARG A 170 16.26 7.90 -3.33
C ARG A 170 15.97 6.68 -2.48
N GLY A 171 16.13 5.50 -3.05
CA GLY A 171 16.06 4.23 -2.37
C GLY A 171 15.97 3.07 -3.36
N GLU A 172 16.09 1.85 -2.86
CA GLU A 172 16.03 0.62 -3.65
C GLU A 172 14.98 -0.34 -3.10
N VAL A 173 14.44 -1.17 -3.99
CA VAL A 173 13.58 -2.28 -3.63
C VAL A 173 14.45 -3.43 -3.12
N HIS A 174 14.01 -4.08 -2.05
CA HIS A 174 14.62 -5.30 -1.55
C HIS A 174 13.77 -6.51 -1.94
N GLN A 175 14.40 -7.68 -2.08
CA GLN A 175 13.73 -8.95 -2.37
C GLN A 175 13.98 -9.95 -1.23
N PRO A 176 13.36 -9.73 -0.05
CA PRO A 176 13.53 -10.64 1.08
C PRO A 176 12.81 -11.97 0.82
N GLU A 177 13.34 -13.06 1.39
CA GLU A 177 12.65 -14.35 1.40
C GLU A 177 11.33 -14.27 2.20
N GLY A 178 10.30 -15.00 1.75
CA GLY A 178 9.06 -15.25 2.49
C GLY A 178 7.97 -14.18 2.42
N TRP A 179 8.30 -12.88 2.33
CA TRP A 179 7.29 -11.83 2.04
C TRP A 179 6.69 -12.06 0.63
N PHE A 180 6.06 -11.06 0.00
CA PHE A 180 5.73 -11.15 -1.43
C PHE A 180 6.96 -11.47 -2.33
N GLY A 181 8.17 -11.67 -1.81
CA GLY A 181 9.40 -11.82 -2.57
C GLY A 181 9.94 -10.48 -3.08
N SER A 182 9.30 -9.38 -2.69
CA SER A 182 9.71 -8.02 -2.98
C SER A 182 9.10 -7.04 -1.98
N SER A 183 9.86 -6.00 -1.62
CA SER A 183 9.38 -4.86 -0.85
C SER A 183 8.51 -3.89 -1.65
N ALA A 184 8.37 -4.14 -2.96
CA ALA A 184 7.40 -3.50 -3.83
C ALA A 184 6.50 -4.56 -4.45
N ALA A 185 5.19 -4.48 -4.18
CA ALA A 185 4.24 -5.45 -4.68
C ALA A 185 2.90 -4.80 -5.00
N LEU A 186 2.26 -5.29 -6.05
CA LEU A 186 0.82 -5.10 -6.26
C LEU A 186 0.10 -6.21 -5.51
N ALA A 187 -0.89 -5.87 -4.70
CA ALA A 187 -1.78 -6.84 -4.08
C ALA A 187 -3.19 -6.59 -4.59
N PHE A 188 -3.66 -7.49 -5.45
CA PHE A 188 -4.96 -7.36 -6.09
C PHE A 188 -6.03 -8.26 -5.48
N ALA A 189 -7.28 -7.83 -5.59
CA ALA A 189 -8.43 -8.54 -5.02
C ALA A 189 -8.19 -8.94 -3.55
N GLU A 190 -7.53 -8.06 -2.80
CA GLU A 190 -7.21 -8.27 -1.41
C GLU A 190 -8.49 -8.25 -0.58
N THR A 191 -8.71 -9.30 0.21
CA THR A 191 -9.83 -9.43 1.14
C THR A 191 -9.31 -9.69 2.54
N TRP A 192 -9.81 -8.94 3.52
CA TRP A 192 -9.50 -9.11 4.94
C TRP A 192 -10.75 -9.56 5.68
N ARG A 193 -10.63 -10.57 6.52
CA ARG A 193 -11.69 -11.06 7.40
C ARG A 193 -11.16 -11.27 8.80
N GLU A 194 -12.00 -10.99 9.80
CA GLU A 194 -11.68 -11.32 11.20
C GLU A 194 -11.57 -12.85 11.36
N ILE A 195 -10.66 -13.29 12.23
CA ILE A 195 -10.40 -14.71 12.55
C ILE A 195 -11.41 -15.22 13.57
#